data_AF-A0A081GHZ5-F1
#
_entry.id   AF-A0A081GHZ5-F1
#
_cell.length_a   1.000
_cell.length_b   1.000
_cell.length_c   1.000
_cell.angle_alpha   90.00
_cell.angle_beta   90.00
_cell.angle_gamma   90.00
#
_symmetry.space_group_name_H-M   'P 1'
#
loop_
_entity.id
_entity.type
_entity.pdbx_description
1 polymer ?
#
loop_
_entity_poly.entity_id
_entity_poly.type
_entity_poly.pdbx_seq_one_letter_code
_entity_poly.pdbx_strand_id
1 'polypeptide(L)'
;MIGPASGLADWLDALAMEPAEFYGVRGAGYTVLRRELGWLDGEPHPEEERLTRAIGAGLLHLDDPERLRWLTAALAAPAPPDPGALGERELRQWRMLAVQLFGTGKRWRPLGEGLALLWAADAWRAELIQLLELLAGRCERRLHPLPWALPVPLRVHGRYSRAEIEAAFGILHDDAPWIHREGVLWHEPSRTDLLFVTLNKSESLFSPTTRYRDLALGPSLFHWESQSTTTAASPTGQRYVHHEARGSRVLLFVREHRREGGRAGGVTEPFRCLGFARYDGHEGERPMAIRWRLEREIPAAWMASMALAV
;
A
#
# COMPACT_ATOMS: atom_id res chain seq x y z
N MET A 1 15.57 30.68 -7.61
CA MET A 1 14.94 30.99 -8.91
C MET A 1 14.92 29.68 -9.69
N ILE A 2 13.76 29.23 -10.15
CA ILE A 2 13.62 27.97 -10.92
C ILE A 2 14.13 28.23 -12.35
N GLY A 3 14.82 27.26 -12.96
CA GLY A 3 15.25 27.33 -14.36
C GLY A 3 15.26 25.96 -15.07
N PRO A 4 15.75 25.89 -16.32
CA PRO A 4 15.72 24.66 -17.13
C PRO A 4 16.46 23.45 -16.52
N ALA A 5 17.46 23.70 -15.67
CA ALA A 5 18.23 22.67 -14.98
C ALA A 5 17.62 22.26 -13.61
N SER A 6 16.57 22.95 -13.14
CA SER A 6 15.95 22.67 -11.84
C SER A 6 15.16 21.36 -11.86
N GLY A 7 15.43 20.49 -10.89
CA GLY A 7 14.72 19.23 -10.68
C GLY A 7 13.37 19.40 -10.00
N LEU A 8 12.59 18.32 -9.86
CA LEU A 8 11.30 18.33 -9.18
C LEU A 8 11.40 18.87 -7.74
N ALA A 9 12.45 18.51 -7.00
CA ALA A 9 12.67 18.99 -5.64
C ALA A 9 12.80 20.52 -5.58
N ASP A 10 13.59 21.12 -6.48
CA ASP A 10 13.77 22.58 -6.56
C ASP A 10 12.44 23.29 -6.84
N TRP A 11 11.57 22.69 -7.66
CA TRP A 11 10.24 23.23 -7.95
C TRP A 11 9.33 23.19 -6.74
N LEU A 12 9.27 22.05 -6.04
CA LEU A 12 8.47 21.91 -4.83
C LEU A 12 8.90 22.90 -3.75
N ASP A 13 10.22 23.06 -3.55
CA ASP A 13 10.78 24.03 -2.61
C ASP A 13 10.46 25.47 -3.00
N ALA A 14 10.60 25.82 -4.27
CA ALA A 14 10.32 27.17 -4.77
C ALA A 14 8.82 27.52 -4.76
N LEU A 15 7.94 26.52 -4.93
CA LEU A 15 6.48 26.69 -4.81
C LEU A 15 6.00 26.59 -3.35
N ALA A 16 6.87 26.18 -2.42
CA ALA A 16 6.52 25.85 -1.05
C ALA A 16 5.36 24.84 -0.97
N MET A 17 5.41 23.80 -1.82
CA MET A 17 4.36 22.78 -1.93
C MET A 17 4.88 21.39 -1.56
N GLU A 18 4.06 20.64 -0.86
CA GLU A 18 4.28 19.20 -0.69
C GLU A 18 3.91 18.43 -1.97
N PRO A 19 4.50 17.24 -2.24
CA PRO A 19 4.14 16.43 -3.41
C PRO A 19 2.64 16.17 -3.54
N ALA A 20 1.93 15.97 -2.42
CA ALA A 20 0.48 15.74 -2.40
C ALA A 20 -0.31 16.96 -2.86
N GLU A 21 0.18 18.16 -2.56
CA GLU A 21 -0.44 19.41 -3.02
C GLU A 21 -0.14 19.62 -4.50
N PHE A 22 1.12 19.42 -4.91
CA PHE A 22 1.57 19.61 -6.29
C PHE A 22 0.83 18.69 -7.27
N TYR A 23 0.83 17.38 -7.00
CA TYR A 23 0.11 16.40 -7.83
C TYR A 23 -1.41 16.39 -7.59
N GLY A 24 -1.89 17.12 -6.59
CA GLY A 24 -3.32 17.35 -6.36
C GLY A 24 -3.91 18.43 -7.27
N VAL A 25 -3.08 19.32 -7.83
CA VAL A 25 -3.52 20.35 -8.78
C VAL A 25 -3.88 19.71 -10.11
N ARG A 26 -5.11 19.96 -10.58
CA ARG A 26 -5.60 19.38 -11.84
C ARG A 26 -4.75 19.85 -13.01
N GLY A 27 -4.18 18.90 -13.76
CA GLY A 27 -3.34 19.17 -14.92
C GLY A 27 -1.89 19.50 -14.56
N ALA A 28 -1.55 19.60 -13.28
CA ALA A 28 -0.16 19.79 -12.85
C ALA A 28 0.62 18.47 -12.94
N GLY A 29 1.84 18.58 -13.46
CA GLY A 29 2.85 17.53 -13.51
C GLY A 29 4.17 18.20 -13.87
N TYR A 30 5.29 17.72 -13.32
CA TYR A 30 6.56 18.43 -13.51
C TYR A 30 6.98 18.44 -14.98
N THR A 31 6.80 17.33 -15.70
CA THR A 31 6.99 17.24 -17.16
C THR A 31 6.04 18.10 -17.96
N VAL A 32 4.77 18.17 -17.55
CA VAL A 32 3.76 19.03 -18.19
C VAL A 32 4.18 20.48 -18.09
N LEU A 33 4.48 20.96 -16.88
CA LEU A 33 4.89 22.35 -16.64
C LEU A 33 6.21 22.68 -17.36
N ARG A 34 7.15 21.73 -17.43
CA ARG A 34 8.38 21.93 -18.20
C ARG A 34 8.12 22.09 -19.70
N ARG A 35 7.17 21.36 -20.28
CA ARG A 35 6.78 21.57 -21.70
C ARG A 35 6.11 22.91 -21.91
N GLU A 36 5.20 23.31 -21.01
CA GLU A 36 4.53 24.62 -21.08
C GLU A 36 5.52 25.80 -21.03
N LEU A 37 6.64 25.65 -20.30
CA LEU A 37 7.72 26.64 -20.25
C LEU A 37 8.72 26.54 -21.41
N GLY A 38 8.58 25.56 -22.32
CA GLY A 38 9.53 25.31 -23.39
C GLY A 38 10.87 24.74 -22.93
N TRP A 39 10.93 24.10 -21.76
CA TRP A 39 12.14 23.49 -21.18
C TRP A 39 12.22 21.97 -21.40
N LEU A 40 11.25 21.41 -22.11
CA LEU A 40 11.19 20.02 -22.50
C LEU A 40 10.61 19.96 -23.92
N ASP A 41 11.39 19.40 -24.84
CA ASP A 41 11.01 19.22 -26.24
C ASP A 41 10.16 17.96 -26.44
N GLY A 42 9.42 17.95 -27.55
CA GLY A 42 8.64 16.79 -28.00
C GLY A 42 7.23 16.72 -27.39
N GLU A 43 6.38 15.97 -28.07
CA GLU A 43 4.98 15.76 -27.65
C GLU A 43 4.91 14.82 -26.43
N PRO A 44 3.93 15.03 -25.52
CA PRO A 44 3.69 14.11 -24.43
C PRO A 44 3.25 12.74 -24.95
N HIS A 45 3.75 11.66 -24.34
CA HIS A 45 3.19 10.34 -24.60
C HIS A 45 1.70 10.32 -24.21
N PRO A 46 0.80 9.67 -24.97
CA PRO A 46 -0.66 9.74 -24.75
C PRO A 46 -1.16 9.35 -23.36
N GLU A 47 -0.34 8.61 -22.61
CA GLU A 47 -0.65 8.10 -21.27
C GLU A 47 -0.12 8.98 -20.13
N GLU A 48 0.69 10.01 -20.41
CA GLU A 48 1.34 10.82 -19.37
C GLU A 48 0.35 11.47 -18.41
N GLU A 49 -0.73 12.07 -18.90
CA GLU A 49 -1.75 12.70 -18.03
C GLU A 49 -2.38 11.69 -17.06
N ARG A 50 -2.63 10.46 -17.54
CA ARG A 50 -3.19 9.39 -16.70
C ARG A 50 -2.17 8.92 -15.67
N LEU A 51 -0.91 8.77 -16.06
CA LEU A 51 0.18 8.35 -15.18
C LEU A 51 0.47 9.40 -14.10
N THR A 52 0.48 10.68 -14.44
CA THR A 52 0.64 11.79 -13.48
C THR A 52 -0.49 11.81 -12.45
N ARG A 53 -1.73 11.56 -12.86
CA ARG A 53 -2.83 11.39 -11.88
C ARG A 53 -2.65 10.17 -10.98
N ALA A 54 -2.04 9.11 -11.48
CA ALA A 54 -1.75 7.91 -10.69
C ALA A 54 -0.66 8.17 -9.63
N ILE A 55 0.27 9.10 -9.87
CA ILE A 55 1.22 9.57 -8.85
C ILE A 55 0.46 10.09 -7.63
N GLY A 56 -0.35 11.13 -7.82
CA GLY A 56 -1.09 11.79 -6.73
C GLY A 56 -2.05 10.85 -6.00
N ALA A 57 -2.65 9.89 -6.73
CA ALA A 57 -3.64 8.98 -6.16
C ALA A 57 -3.07 7.70 -5.53
N GLY A 58 -1.83 7.32 -5.83
CA GLY A 58 -1.37 5.96 -5.55
C GLY A 58 0.11 5.75 -5.27
N LEU A 59 0.97 6.77 -5.35
CA LEU A 59 2.41 6.63 -5.08
C LEU A 59 2.92 7.45 -3.90
N LEU A 60 2.24 8.52 -3.51
CA LEU A 60 2.77 9.45 -2.51
C LEU A 60 2.81 8.87 -1.09
N HIS A 61 2.16 7.73 -0.84
CA HIS A 61 2.24 7.04 0.46
C HIS A 61 3.49 6.17 0.64
N LEU A 62 4.29 5.97 -0.42
CA LEU A 62 5.47 5.11 -0.36
C LEU A 62 6.47 5.64 0.68
N ASP A 63 6.77 4.80 1.68
CA ASP A 63 7.69 5.15 2.76
C ASP A 63 8.74 4.05 3.06
N ASP A 64 9.01 3.19 2.08
CA ASP A 64 10.09 2.19 2.14
C ASP A 64 11.32 2.66 1.36
N PRO A 65 12.37 3.17 2.05
CA PRO A 65 13.54 3.74 1.38
C PRO A 65 14.35 2.70 0.59
N GLU A 66 14.32 1.42 0.98
CA GLU A 66 15.01 0.38 0.20
C GLU A 66 14.24 0.06 -1.08
N ARG A 67 12.91 -0.05 -1.02
CA ARG A 67 12.07 -0.23 -2.21
C ARG A 67 12.17 0.97 -3.15
N LEU A 68 12.12 2.19 -2.61
CA LEU A 68 12.21 3.42 -3.39
C LEU A 68 13.55 3.51 -4.14
N ARG A 69 14.68 3.31 -3.45
CA ARG A 69 16.00 3.31 -4.09
C ARG A 69 16.15 2.19 -5.13
N TRP A 70 15.63 1.01 -4.84
CA TRP A 70 15.64 -0.09 -5.82
C TRP A 70 14.82 0.27 -7.07
N LEU A 71 13.62 0.83 -6.90
CA LEU A 71 12.78 1.28 -8.02
C LEU A 71 13.46 2.39 -8.84
N THR A 72 14.05 3.38 -8.19
CA THR A 72 14.85 4.44 -8.83
C THR A 72 15.94 3.84 -9.72
N ALA A 73 16.76 2.94 -9.15
CA ALA A 73 17.84 2.30 -9.90
C ALA A 73 17.31 1.44 -11.07
N ALA A 74 16.21 0.71 -10.86
CA ALA A 74 15.63 -0.16 -11.86
C ALA A 74 14.97 0.62 -13.02
N LEU A 75 14.31 1.74 -12.74
CA LEU A 75 13.72 2.63 -13.75
C LEU A 75 14.77 3.43 -14.54
N ALA A 76 15.95 3.63 -13.97
CA ALA A 76 17.08 4.29 -14.64
C ALA A 76 17.81 3.39 -15.66
N ALA A 77 17.49 2.08 -15.69
CA ALA A 77 18.06 1.16 -16.66
C ALA A 77 17.68 1.53 -18.11
N PRO A 78 18.54 1.28 -19.11
CA PRO A 78 18.30 1.70 -20.49
C PRO A 78 17.14 0.96 -21.18
N ALA A 79 16.74 -0.20 -20.67
CA ALA A 79 15.66 -1.02 -21.23
C ALA A 79 14.76 -1.57 -20.12
N PRO A 80 13.47 -1.82 -20.40
CA PRO A 80 12.57 -2.45 -19.44
C PRO A 80 13.05 -3.86 -19.11
N PRO A 81 12.93 -4.32 -17.85
CA PRO A 81 13.28 -5.69 -17.50
C PRO A 81 12.30 -6.66 -18.16
N ASP A 82 12.79 -7.83 -18.58
CA ASP A 82 11.96 -8.93 -19.04
C ASP A 82 11.27 -9.61 -17.84
N PRO A 83 9.92 -9.56 -17.73
CA PRO A 83 9.20 -10.23 -16.65
C PRO A 83 9.50 -11.72 -16.52
N GLY A 84 9.82 -12.42 -17.62
CA GLY A 84 10.13 -13.85 -17.61
C GLY A 84 11.50 -14.18 -17.00
N ALA A 85 12.40 -13.20 -16.93
CA ALA A 85 13.74 -13.35 -16.36
C ALA A 85 13.85 -12.88 -14.89
N LEU A 86 12.79 -12.27 -14.35
CA LEU A 86 12.79 -11.72 -13.00
C LEU A 86 12.66 -12.81 -11.94
N GLY A 87 13.37 -12.65 -10.81
CA GLY A 87 13.08 -13.42 -9.62
C GLY A 87 11.69 -13.09 -9.07
N GLU A 88 11.05 -14.05 -8.38
CA GLU A 88 9.65 -13.91 -7.95
C GLU A 88 9.41 -12.66 -7.07
N ARG A 89 10.35 -12.32 -6.19
CA ARG A 89 10.27 -11.11 -5.36
C ARG A 89 10.32 -9.83 -6.20
N GLU A 90 11.17 -9.79 -7.22
CA GLU A 90 11.31 -8.63 -8.11
C GLU A 90 10.08 -8.48 -8.99
N LEU A 91 9.58 -9.59 -9.53
CA LEU A 91 8.33 -9.64 -10.28
C LEU A 91 7.18 -9.05 -9.46
N ARG A 92 7.05 -9.44 -8.18
CA ARG A 92 6.04 -8.91 -7.25
C ARG A 92 6.23 -7.42 -7.00
N GLN A 93 7.46 -6.93 -6.82
CA GLN A 93 7.73 -5.50 -6.64
C GLN A 93 7.33 -4.66 -7.87
N TRP A 94 7.64 -5.16 -9.07
CA TRP A 94 7.21 -4.53 -10.32
C TRP A 94 5.69 -4.55 -10.48
N ARG A 95 5.04 -5.65 -10.09
CA ARG A 95 3.58 -5.74 -10.12
C ARG A 95 2.91 -4.79 -9.13
N MET A 96 3.50 -4.56 -7.95
CA MET A 96 3.06 -3.51 -7.03
C MET A 96 3.09 -2.12 -7.70
N LEU A 97 4.19 -1.76 -8.37
CA LEU A 97 4.26 -0.49 -9.11
C LEU A 97 3.19 -0.44 -10.22
N ALA A 98 3.03 -1.54 -10.97
CA ALA A 98 2.07 -1.61 -12.06
C ALA A 98 0.63 -1.38 -11.58
N VAL A 99 0.21 -1.98 -10.47
CA VAL A 99 -1.15 -1.77 -9.94
C VAL A 99 -1.35 -0.37 -9.36
N GLN A 100 -0.29 0.30 -8.90
CA GLN A 100 -0.34 1.70 -8.48
C GLN A 100 -0.54 2.63 -9.68
N LEU A 101 0.16 2.37 -10.79
CA LEU A 101 0.15 3.23 -11.98
C LEU A 101 -1.00 2.96 -12.95
N PHE A 102 -1.32 1.70 -13.20
CA PHE A 102 -2.31 1.28 -14.19
C PHE A 102 -3.64 0.93 -13.53
N GLY A 103 -3.61 0.44 -12.30
CA GLY A 103 -4.80 -0.01 -11.58
C GLY A 103 -5.09 -1.49 -11.79
N THR A 104 -6.30 -1.89 -11.41
CA THR A 104 -6.77 -3.28 -11.41
C THR A 104 -8.06 -3.44 -12.22
N GLY A 105 -8.50 -4.67 -12.43
CA GLY A 105 -9.74 -5.03 -13.13
C GLY A 105 -9.72 -4.56 -14.58
N LYS A 106 -10.67 -3.71 -14.97
CA LYS A 106 -10.73 -3.15 -16.34
C LYS A 106 -9.53 -2.30 -16.74
N ARG A 107 -8.77 -1.80 -15.76
CA ARG A 107 -7.57 -1.00 -15.99
C ARG A 107 -6.29 -1.83 -15.82
N TRP A 108 -6.43 -3.14 -15.61
CA TRP A 108 -5.30 -4.05 -15.55
C TRP A 108 -4.52 -4.00 -16.85
N ARG A 109 -3.20 -4.06 -16.72
CA ARG A 109 -2.27 -4.12 -17.84
C ARG A 109 -1.27 -5.24 -17.55
N PRO A 110 -1.03 -6.16 -18.49
CA PRO A 110 0.03 -7.16 -18.36
C PRO A 110 1.37 -6.48 -18.04
N LEU A 111 2.17 -7.11 -17.18
CA LEU A 111 3.35 -6.43 -16.63
C LEU A 111 4.32 -5.98 -17.72
N GLY A 112 4.60 -6.83 -18.71
CA GLY A 112 5.50 -6.49 -19.82
C GLY A 112 5.05 -5.28 -20.62
N GLU A 113 3.75 -5.16 -20.90
CA GLU A 113 3.18 -4.00 -21.59
C GLU A 113 3.24 -2.74 -20.73
N GLY A 114 3.01 -2.87 -19.42
CA GLY A 114 3.14 -1.77 -18.47
C GLY A 114 4.56 -1.23 -18.44
N LEU A 115 5.55 -2.12 -18.33
CA LEU A 115 6.97 -1.75 -18.33
C LEU A 115 7.38 -1.12 -19.66
N ALA A 116 7.02 -1.71 -20.81
CA ALA A 116 7.34 -1.13 -22.12
C ALA A 116 6.80 0.31 -22.25
N LEU A 117 5.59 0.57 -21.75
CA LEU A 117 5.00 1.92 -21.75
C LEU A 117 5.79 2.89 -20.86
N LEU A 118 6.21 2.47 -19.66
CA LEU A 118 7.05 3.33 -18.80
C LEU A 118 8.35 3.72 -19.50
N TRP A 119 8.92 2.82 -20.31
CA TRP A 119 10.11 3.14 -21.09
C TRP A 119 9.85 3.96 -22.35
N ALA A 120 8.66 3.89 -22.93
CA ALA A 120 8.26 4.76 -24.04
C ALA A 120 7.96 6.20 -23.58
N ALA A 121 7.59 6.40 -22.32
CA ALA A 121 7.31 7.71 -21.73
C ALA A 121 8.56 8.28 -21.01
N ASP A 122 9.67 8.43 -21.73
CA ASP A 122 11.00 8.76 -21.16
C ASP A 122 11.02 9.98 -20.23
N ALA A 123 10.42 11.09 -20.65
CA ALA A 123 10.39 12.32 -19.85
C ALA A 123 9.61 12.12 -18.54
N TRP A 124 8.46 11.45 -18.62
CA TRP A 124 7.65 11.12 -17.45
C TRP A 124 8.34 10.10 -16.53
N ARG A 125 9.05 9.11 -17.10
CA ARG A 125 9.88 8.18 -16.33
C ARG A 125 10.96 8.94 -15.54
N ALA A 126 11.60 9.93 -16.15
CA ALA A 126 12.58 10.78 -15.47
C ALA A 126 11.96 11.60 -14.32
N GLU A 127 10.73 12.10 -14.49
CA GLU A 127 9.97 12.72 -13.39
C GLU A 127 9.69 11.73 -12.26
N LEU A 128 9.23 10.51 -12.58
CA LEU A 128 8.97 9.47 -11.59
C LEU A 128 10.24 9.14 -10.79
N ILE A 129 11.40 8.99 -11.46
CA ILE A 129 12.69 8.74 -10.82
C ILE A 129 13.01 9.83 -9.78
N GLN A 130 12.90 11.12 -10.17
CA GLN A 130 13.14 12.24 -9.26
C GLN A 130 12.18 12.25 -8.07
N LEU A 131 10.90 11.94 -8.29
CA LEU A 131 9.94 11.81 -7.20
C LEU A 131 10.31 10.69 -6.24
N LEU A 132 10.68 9.50 -6.75
CA LEU A 132 11.06 8.36 -5.90
C LEU A 132 12.32 8.67 -5.08
N GLU A 133 13.30 9.37 -5.66
CA GLU A 133 14.49 9.85 -4.95
C GLU A 133 14.13 10.84 -3.83
N LEU A 134 13.26 11.81 -4.13
CA LEU A 134 12.75 12.77 -3.14
C LEU A 134 12.05 12.05 -1.98
N LEU A 135 11.14 11.12 -2.29
CA LEU A 135 10.42 10.34 -1.28
C LEU A 135 11.41 9.49 -0.44
N ALA A 136 12.42 8.89 -1.07
CA ALA A 136 13.43 8.10 -0.36
C ALA A 136 14.24 8.95 0.62
N GLY A 137 14.56 10.20 0.27
CA GLY A 137 15.24 11.15 1.14
C GLY A 137 14.40 11.64 2.33
N ARG A 138 13.07 11.58 2.22
CA ARG A 138 12.10 11.97 3.27
C ARG A 138 11.66 10.82 4.18
N CYS A 139 12.13 9.61 3.93
CA CYS A 139 11.77 8.44 4.73
C CYS A 139 12.48 8.45 6.09
N GLU A 140 11.78 8.84 7.15
CA GLU A 140 12.31 8.87 8.52
C GLU A 140 12.03 7.57 9.31
N ARG A 141 11.04 6.78 8.87
CA ARG A 141 10.53 5.64 9.65
C ARG A 141 11.37 4.38 9.48
N ARG A 142 11.61 3.70 10.60
CA ARG A 142 12.21 2.36 10.60
C ARG A 142 11.17 1.33 10.20
N LEU A 143 11.44 0.65 9.09
CA LEU A 143 10.70 -0.53 8.65
C LEU A 143 11.41 -1.81 9.07
N HIS A 144 10.67 -2.91 9.20
CA HIS A 144 11.24 -4.19 9.61
C HIS A 144 10.88 -5.32 8.64
N PRO A 145 11.75 -6.35 8.51
CA PRO A 145 11.49 -7.45 7.60
C PRO A 145 10.26 -8.26 8.01
N LEU A 146 9.63 -8.88 7.02
CA LEU A 146 8.55 -9.84 7.13
C LEU A 146 9.05 -11.24 6.70
N PRO A 147 9.98 -11.85 7.44
CA PRO A 147 10.82 -12.96 6.95
C PRO A 147 10.03 -14.21 6.55
N TRP A 148 8.92 -14.42 7.24
CA TRP A 148 8.04 -15.56 7.03
C TRP A 148 7.18 -15.46 5.77
N ALA A 149 7.08 -14.29 5.17
CA ALA A 149 6.25 -14.07 3.99
C ALA A 149 7.05 -14.14 2.68
N LEU A 150 8.35 -14.46 2.69
CA LEU A 150 9.13 -14.51 1.45
C LEU A 150 8.42 -15.37 0.39
N PRO A 151 8.33 -14.91 -0.87
CA PRO A 151 9.04 -13.76 -1.46
C PRO A 151 8.28 -12.41 -1.40
N VAL A 152 7.30 -12.24 -0.51
CA VAL A 152 6.51 -11.01 -0.35
C VAL A 152 7.40 -9.80 -0.01
N PRO A 153 7.44 -8.75 -0.86
CA PRO A 153 8.28 -7.57 -0.65
C PRO A 153 7.63 -6.51 0.27
N LEU A 154 6.89 -6.94 1.29
CA LEU A 154 6.31 -6.04 2.28
C LEU A 154 7.17 -5.97 3.54
N ARG A 155 7.06 -4.86 4.27
CA ARG A 155 7.72 -4.64 5.55
C ARG A 155 6.73 -4.28 6.63
N VAL A 156 7.03 -4.73 7.84
CA VAL A 156 6.33 -4.29 9.04
C VAL A 156 6.57 -2.79 9.21
N HIS A 157 5.49 -2.08 9.53
CA HIS A 157 5.33 -0.63 9.61
C HIS A 157 5.31 0.12 8.27
N GLY A 158 5.38 -0.59 7.13
CA GLY A 158 5.24 0.01 5.81
C GLY A 158 3.77 0.33 5.48
N ARG A 159 3.58 1.28 4.56
CA ARG A 159 2.26 1.68 4.05
C ARG A 159 1.98 1.08 2.67
N TYR A 160 0.82 0.44 2.53
CA TYR A 160 0.44 -0.23 1.30
C TYR A 160 -1.06 -0.12 1.04
N SER A 161 -1.44 0.20 -0.20
CA SER A 161 -2.80 0.01 -0.66
C SER A 161 -3.19 -1.48 -0.69
N ARG A 162 -4.49 -1.77 -0.75
CA ARG A 162 -4.99 -3.15 -0.91
C ARG A 162 -4.43 -3.83 -2.15
N ALA A 163 -4.37 -3.09 -3.28
CA ALA A 163 -3.87 -3.61 -4.54
C ALA A 163 -2.37 -3.95 -4.44
N GLU A 164 -1.56 -3.12 -3.79
CA GLU A 164 -0.15 -3.43 -3.54
C GLU A 164 0.02 -4.67 -2.68
N ILE A 165 -0.77 -4.82 -1.63
CA ILE A 165 -0.71 -6.01 -0.76
C ILE A 165 -1.02 -7.26 -1.57
N GLU A 166 -2.11 -7.27 -2.34
CA GLU A 166 -2.47 -8.44 -3.15
C GLU A 166 -1.46 -8.71 -4.28
N ALA A 167 -0.87 -7.68 -4.89
CA ALA A 167 0.24 -7.84 -5.84
C ALA A 167 1.49 -8.42 -5.19
N ALA A 168 1.84 -7.97 -3.98
CA ALA A 168 2.98 -8.45 -3.21
C ALA A 168 2.85 -9.93 -2.81
N PHE A 169 1.62 -10.39 -2.58
CA PHE A 169 1.31 -11.80 -2.29
C PHE A 169 1.19 -12.67 -3.54
N GLY A 170 1.20 -12.10 -4.75
CA GLY A 170 1.01 -12.83 -6.00
C GLY A 170 -0.45 -13.20 -6.28
N ILE A 171 -1.40 -12.62 -5.53
CA ILE A 171 -2.84 -12.84 -5.69
C ILE A 171 -3.34 -12.19 -6.98
N LEU A 172 -2.86 -10.99 -7.29
CA LEU A 172 -3.20 -10.33 -8.55
C LEU A 172 -2.35 -10.90 -9.67
N HIS A 173 -3.02 -11.44 -10.69
CA HIS A 173 -2.40 -11.85 -11.94
C HIS A 173 -3.28 -11.64 -13.16
N ASP A 174 -2.78 -11.95 -14.36
CA ASP A 174 -3.45 -11.60 -15.61
C ASP A 174 -4.84 -12.26 -15.73
N ASP A 175 -5.00 -13.47 -15.18
CA ASP A 175 -6.29 -14.17 -15.10
C ASP A 175 -7.12 -13.79 -13.86
N ALA A 176 -6.51 -13.13 -12.87
CA ALA A 176 -7.17 -12.65 -11.65
C ALA A 176 -6.84 -11.17 -11.37
N PRO A 177 -7.27 -10.23 -12.24
CA PRO A 177 -6.86 -8.85 -12.13
C PRO A 177 -7.67 -8.05 -11.10
N TRP A 178 -8.52 -8.67 -10.29
CA TRP A 178 -9.48 -7.99 -9.41
C TRP A 178 -9.10 -8.15 -7.94
N ILE A 179 -9.11 -7.04 -7.20
CA ILE A 179 -8.87 -7.08 -5.74
C ILE A 179 -10.03 -7.71 -5.00
N HIS A 180 -9.72 -8.41 -3.92
CA HIS A 180 -10.72 -8.91 -2.99
C HIS A 180 -11.28 -7.77 -2.16
N ARG A 181 -12.59 -7.82 -1.89
CA ARG A 181 -13.30 -6.79 -1.09
C ARG A 181 -13.53 -7.19 0.36
N GLU A 182 -13.16 -8.41 0.72
CA GLU A 182 -13.38 -8.98 2.04
C GLU A 182 -12.35 -8.45 3.05
N GLY A 183 -12.80 -8.30 4.30
CA GLY A 183 -11.96 -7.84 5.43
C GLY A 183 -10.90 -8.84 5.87
N VAL A 184 -11.02 -10.11 5.45
CA VAL A 184 -10.00 -11.14 5.65
C VAL A 184 -9.79 -11.88 4.34
N LEU A 185 -8.55 -12.25 4.04
CA LEU A 185 -8.20 -13.10 2.91
C LEU A 185 -7.29 -14.24 3.37
N TRP A 186 -7.73 -15.49 3.19
CA TRP A 186 -6.86 -16.65 3.36
C TRP A 186 -5.99 -16.81 2.12
N HIS A 187 -4.68 -16.61 2.28
CA HIS A 187 -3.71 -16.87 1.23
C HIS A 187 -3.08 -18.25 1.44
N GLU A 188 -3.58 -19.25 0.71
CA GLU A 188 -3.15 -20.64 0.81
C GLU A 188 -1.64 -20.81 0.59
N PRO A 189 -1.00 -20.23 -0.45
CA PRO A 189 0.41 -20.54 -0.75
C PRO A 189 1.37 -20.14 0.37
N SER A 190 1.06 -19.06 1.10
CA SER A 190 1.84 -18.64 2.28
C SER A 190 1.23 -19.08 3.60
N ARG A 191 0.12 -19.83 3.55
CA ARG A 191 -0.68 -20.27 4.71
C ARG A 191 -0.97 -19.14 5.69
N THR A 192 -1.35 -17.98 5.16
CA THR A 192 -1.49 -16.74 5.95
C THR A 192 -2.89 -16.16 5.82
N ASP A 193 -3.54 -15.86 6.94
CA ASP A 193 -4.72 -14.99 7.00
C ASP A 193 -4.26 -13.52 6.97
N LEU A 194 -4.67 -12.79 5.93
CA LEU A 194 -4.43 -11.36 5.78
C LEU A 194 -5.64 -10.61 6.33
N LEU A 195 -5.47 -9.93 7.46
CA LEU A 195 -6.53 -9.18 8.14
C LEU A 195 -6.44 -7.70 7.73
N PHE A 196 -7.52 -7.18 7.14
CA PHE A 196 -7.61 -5.81 6.68
C PHE A 196 -8.60 -5.03 7.55
N VAL A 197 -8.04 -4.25 8.46
CA VAL A 197 -8.76 -3.59 9.53
C VAL A 197 -8.88 -2.10 9.23
N THR A 198 -10.11 -1.58 9.29
CA THR A 198 -10.39 -0.14 9.26
C THR A 198 -10.99 0.23 10.62
N LEU A 199 -10.29 1.06 11.40
CA LEU A 199 -10.67 1.39 12.77
C LEU A 199 -11.97 2.21 12.81
N ASN A 200 -12.00 3.31 12.07
CA ASN A 200 -13.15 4.22 12.00
C ASN A 200 -14.04 3.81 10.84
N LYS A 201 -15.04 2.98 11.15
CA LYS A 201 -16.13 2.63 10.23
C LYS A 201 -17.14 3.78 10.29
N SER A 202 -17.12 4.67 9.29
CA SER A 202 -17.99 5.86 9.19
C SER A 202 -19.44 5.59 9.63
N GLU A 203 -20.01 6.52 10.40
CA GLU A 203 -21.27 6.52 11.17
C GLU A 203 -22.58 6.13 10.43
N SER A 204 -22.56 5.79 9.14
CA SER A 204 -23.80 5.60 8.38
C SER A 204 -24.53 4.26 8.65
N LEU A 205 -23.97 3.39 9.47
CA LEU A 205 -24.61 2.17 9.95
C LEU A 205 -24.09 1.95 11.38
N PHE A 206 -24.98 1.83 12.38
CA PHE A 206 -24.85 1.04 13.62
C PHE A 206 -25.31 1.72 14.93
N SER A 207 -26.00 0.89 15.70
CA SER A 207 -26.62 1.10 17.02
C SER A 207 -25.58 1.34 18.14
N PRO A 208 -25.90 2.15 19.17
CA PRO A 208 -24.97 2.58 20.24
C PRO A 208 -24.54 1.52 21.27
N THR A 209 -24.67 0.22 21.00
CA THR A 209 -24.54 -0.83 22.03
C THR A 209 -23.36 -1.82 21.90
N THR A 210 -22.45 -1.67 20.91
CA THR A 210 -21.33 -2.62 20.73
C THR A 210 -19.99 -1.91 20.99
N ARG A 211 -19.43 -2.07 22.20
CA ARG A 211 -18.34 -1.18 22.69
C ARG A 211 -16.91 -1.68 22.48
N TYR A 212 -16.69 -2.69 21.63
CA TYR A 212 -15.36 -3.04 21.14
C TYR A 212 -15.49 -3.40 19.67
N ARG A 213 -14.69 -2.79 18.80
CA ARG A 213 -14.67 -3.10 17.35
C ARG A 213 -13.28 -3.63 17.02
N ASP A 214 -12.43 -2.76 16.54
CA ASP A 214 -11.05 -3.06 16.23
C ASP A 214 -10.20 -1.94 16.82
N LEU A 215 -9.25 -2.25 17.70
CA LEU A 215 -8.37 -1.24 18.34
C LEU A 215 -7.08 -1.85 18.90
N ALA A 216 -6.05 -1.02 19.07
CA ALA A 216 -4.86 -1.37 19.83
C ALA A 216 -5.14 -1.26 21.34
N LEU A 217 -5.07 -2.37 22.08
CA LEU A 217 -5.16 -2.41 23.54
C LEU A 217 -3.83 -2.03 24.21
N GLY A 218 -2.74 -2.08 23.46
CA GLY A 218 -1.40 -1.70 23.88
C GLY A 218 -0.41 -1.87 22.73
N PRO A 219 0.88 -1.55 22.93
CA PRO A 219 1.89 -1.63 21.88
C PRO A 219 1.98 -2.99 21.19
N SER A 220 1.77 -4.09 21.93
CA SER A 220 1.84 -5.44 21.38
C SER A 220 0.49 -6.17 21.34
N LEU A 221 -0.63 -5.52 21.68
CA LEU A 221 -1.91 -6.20 21.82
C LEU A 221 -2.99 -5.49 21.00
N PHE A 222 -3.62 -6.21 20.08
CA PHE A 222 -4.62 -5.69 19.17
C PHE A 222 -5.93 -6.48 19.31
N HIS A 223 -7.03 -5.78 19.55
CA HIS A 223 -8.37 -6.34 19.54
C HIS A 223 -8.93 -6.31 18.12
N TRP A 224 -9.49 -7.42 17.67
CA TRP A 224 -10.10 -7.55 16.35
C TRP A 224 -11.37 -8.41 16.42
N GLU A 225 -12.45 -7.96 15.78
CA GLU A 225 -13.66 -8.75 15.64
C GLU A 225 -13.71 -9.52 14.32
N SER A 226 -14.01 -10.81 14.39
CA SER A 226 -14.24 -11.63 13.20
C SER A 226 -15.50 -11.22 12.43
N GLN A 227 -15.69 -11.79 11.24
CA GLN A 227 -16.98 -11.73 10.56
C GLN A 227 -18.08 -12.30 11.45
N SER A 228 -19.29 -11.74 11.36
CA SER A 228 -20.44 -12.04 12.25
C SER A 228 -20.83 -13.51 12.32
N THR A 229 -20.50 -14.31 11.30
CA THR A 229 -20.82 -15.74 11.21
C THR A 229 -19.68 -16.65 11.66
N THR A 230 -18.49 -16.12 11.94
CA THR A 230 -17.31 -16.93 12.32
C THR A 230 -17.40 -17.30 13.80
N THR A 231 -17.53 -18.61 14.07
CA THR A 231 -17.49 -19.19 15.42
C THR A 231 -16.14 -19.83 15.73
N ALA A 232 -15.81 -20.02 17.00
CA ALA A 232 -14.58 -20.70 17.43
C ALA A 232 -14.51 -22.14 16.89
N ALA A 233 -15.67 -22.81 16.75
CA ALA A 233 -15.76 -24.16 16.19
C ALA A 233 -15.69 -24.20 14.65
N SER A 234 -15.87 -23.08 13.95
CA SER A 234 -15.82 -23.04 12.49
C SER A 234 -14.41 -23.34 11.95
N PRO A 235 -14.27 -23.80 10.69
CA PRO A 235 -12.94 -24.03 10.11
C PRO A 235 -12.00 -22.81 10.18
N THR A 236 -12.57 -21.60 10.01
CA THR A 236 -11.83 -20.34 10.10
C THR A 236 -11.47 -20.00 11.56
N GLY A 237 -12.41 -20.08 12.50
CA GLY A 237 -12.11 -19.85 13.92
C GLY A 237 -11.07 -20.83 14.47
N GLN A 238 -11.19 -22.11 14.09
CA GLN A 238 -10.20 -23.14 14.40
C GLN A 238 -8.82 -22.87 13.79
N ARG A 239 -8.77 -22.25 12.60
CA ARG A 239 -7.51 -21.82 12.00
C ARG A 239 -6.89 -20.66 12.78
N TYR A 240 -7.68 -19.69 13.25
CA TYR A 240 -7.20 -18.59 14.08
C TYR A 240 -6.65 -19.09 15.43
N VAL A 241 -7.45 -19.88 16.17
CA VAL A 241 -7.08 -20.35 17.53
C VAL A 241 -5.84 -21.25 17.50
N HIS A 242 -5.73 -22.10 16.48
CA HIS A 242 -4.64 -23.09 16.39
C HIS A 242 -3.61 -22.75 15.31
N HIS A 243 -3.47 -21.48 14.92
CA HIS A 243 -2.65 -21.13 13.76
C HIS A 243 -1.20 -21.59 13.92
N GLU A 244 -0.59 -21.42 15.12
CA GLU A 244 0.80 -21.81 15.38
C GLU A 244 0.98 -23.33 15.25
N ALA A 245 0.11 -24.10 15.91
CA ALA A 245 0.13 -25.56 15.86
C ALA A 245 -0.11 -26.09 14.44
N ARG A 246 -0.88 -25.36 13.63
CA ARG A 246 -1.15 -25.71 12.24
C ARG A 246 -0.09 -25.18 11.28
N GLY A 247 0.86 -24.36 11.72
CA GLY A 247 1.84 -23.71 10.87
C GLY A 247 1.25 -22.64 9.93
N SER A 248 0.04 -22.15 10.23
CA SER A 248 -0.53 -20.97 9.57
C SER A 248 -0.19 -19.70 10.34
N ARG A 249 -0.33 -18.55 9.67
CA ARG A 249 0.05 -17.24 10.20
C ARG A 249 -1.08 -16.23 10.05
N VAL A 250 -1.03 -15.18 10.85
CA VAL A 250 -1.99 -14.07 10.81
C VAL A 250 -1.21 -12.77 10.66
N LEU A 251 -1.52 -12.00 9.62
CA LEU A 251 -0.82 -10.75 9.28
C LEU A 251 -1.81 -9.58 9.26
N LEU A 252 -1.54 -8.55 10.06
CA LEU A 252 -2.45 -7.43 10.25
C LEU A 252 -2.06 -6.23 9.38
N PHE A 253 -3.05 -5.71 8.66
CA PHE A 253 -3.01 -4.48 7.88
C PHE A 253 -4.08 -3.54 8.42
N VAL A 254 -3.67 -2.42 9.01
CA VAL A 254 -4.57 -1.51 9.74
C VAL A 254 -4.51 -0.11 9.16
N ARG A 255 -5.67 0.51 8.97
CA ARG A 255 -5.79 1.94 8.62
C ARG A 255 -6.83 2.58 9.51
N GLU A 256 -6.73 3.90 9.66
CA GLU A 256 -7.66 4.63 10.51
C GLU A 256 -9.01 4.79 9.81
N HIS A 257 -9.01 5.33 8.59
CA HIS A 257 -10.21 5.61 7.81
C HIS A 257 -10.19 4.87 6.46
N ARG A 258 -11.33 4.84 5.77
CA ARG A 258 -11.38 4.35 4.38
C ARG A 258 -10.78 5.34 3.39
N ARG A 259 -10.88 6.63 3.69
CA ARG A 259 -10.43 7.75 2.87
C ARG A 259 -9.52 8.63 3.71
N GLU A 260 -8.45 9.13 3.09
CA GLU A 260 -7.50 10.02 3.77
C GLU A 260 -8.22 11.26 4.32
N GLY A 261 -7.90 11.61 5.58
CA GLY A 261 -8.55 12.69 6.32
C GLY A 261 -10.04 12.49 6.62
N GLY A 262 -10.59 11.27 6.40
CA GLY A 262 -12.00 10.95 6.67
C GLY A 262 -13.01 11.62 5.71
N ARG A 263 -12.55 12.30 4.66
CA ARG A 263 -13.42 13.10 3.76
C ARG A 263 -13.96 12.27 2.59
N ALA A 264 -15.25 12.40 2.29
CA ALA A 264 -15.86 11.82 1.10
C ALA A 264 -15.18 12.40 -0.16
N GLY A 265 -14.71 11.53 -1.06
CA GLY A 265 -14.01 11.92 -2.30
C GLY A 265 -12.47 11.95 -2.19
N GLY A 266 -11.88 11.79 -1.01
CA GLY A 266 -10.42 11.73 -0.83
C GLY A 266 -9.76 10.47 -1.41
N VAL A 267 -8.43 10.43 -1.44
CA VAL A 267 -7.66 9.23 -1.80
C VAL A 267 -7.94 8.12 -0.79
N THR A 268 -7.87 6.84 -1.21
CA THR A 268 -8.05 5.72 -0.28
C THR A 268 -6.85 5.65 0.66
N GLU A 269 -7.10 5.62 1.97
CA GLU A 269 -6.00 5.54 2.93
C GLU A 269 -5.29 4.18 2.81
N PRO A 270 -3.95 4.15 2.71
CA PRO A 270 -3.16 2.93 2.69
C PRO A 270 -3.22 2.24 4.06
N PHE A 271 -3.10 0.92 4.07
CA PHE A 271 -2.93 0.16 5.30
C PHE A 271 -1.48 0.24 5.80
N ARG A 272 -1.32 0.31 7.11
CA ARG A 272 -0.06 0.05 7.81
C ARG A 272 0.06 -1.44 8.10
N CYS A 273 1.16 -2.06 7.72
CA CYS A 273 1.44 -3.44 8.09
C CYS A 273 1.89 -3.50 9.56
N LEU A 274 1.07 -4.01 10.47
CA LEU A 274 1.47 -4.20 11.88
C LEU A 274 2.31 -5.47 12.09
N GLY A 275 2.45 -6.29 11.05
CA GLY A 275 3.22 -7.53 11.08
C GLY A 275 2.41 -8.72 11.57
N PHE A 276 3.12 -9.82 11.82
CA PHE A 276 2.49 -11.06 12.26
C PHE A 276 1.97 -10.93 13.69
N ALA A 277 0.90 -11.66 13.96
CA ALA A 277 0.35 -11.79 15.30
C ALA A 277 0.17 -13.24 15.70
N ARG A 278 0.13 -13.42 17.02
CA ARG A 278 -0.16 -14.68 17.70
C ARG A 278 -1.48 -14.58 18.43
N TYR A 279 -2.24 -15.65 18.39
CA TYR A 279 -3.49 -15.75 19.12
C TYR A 279 -3.24 -15.65 20.63
N ASP A 280 -3.83 -14.66 21.31
CA ASP A 280 -3.70 -14.46 22.77
C ASP A 280 -4.95 -14.96 23.51
N GLY A 281 -6.13 -14.80 22.90
CA GLY A 281 -7.41 -15.23 23.46
C GLY A 281 -8.57 -14.65 22.66
N HIS A 282 -9.80 -15.06 22.96
CA HIS A 282 -11.00 -14.40 22.45
C HIS A 282 -12.13 -14.41 23.47
N GLU A 283 -13.09 -13.53 23.24
CA GLU A 283 -14.40 -13.52 23.90
C GLU A 283 -15.50 -13.56 22.83
N GLY A 284 -16.69 -14.06 23.19
CA GLY A 284 -17.80 -14.18 22.25
C GLY A 284 -17.61 -15.25 21.16
N GLU A 285 -18.65 -15.46 20.37
CA GLU A 285 -18.71 -16.52 19.34
C GLU A 285 -19.24 -16.05 17.98
N ARG A 286 -20.12 -15.04 17.95
CA ARG A 286 -20.71 -14.52 16.70
C ARG A 286 -20.86 -12.99 16.78
N PRO A 287 -19.79 -12.22 16.54
CA PRO A 287 -18.44 -12.64 16.14
C PRO A 287 -17.55 -13.10 17.31
N MET A 288 -16.39 -13.68 16.97
CA MET A 288 -15.26 -13.84 17.91
C MET A 288 -14.53 -12.50 18.06
N ALA A 289 -14.41 -12.00 19.29
CA ALA A 289 -13.60 -10.84 19.65
C ALA A 289 -12.20 -11.31 20.05
N ILE A 290 -11.28 -11.36 19.09
CA ILE A 290 -9.94 -11.95 19.25
C ILE A 290 -8.93 -10.88 19.71
N ARG A 291 -8.11 -11.26 20.68
CA ARG A 291 -6.89 -10.54 21.05
C ARG A 291 -5.70 -11.16 20.32
N TRP A 292 -5.04 -10.33 19.54
CA TRP A 292 -3.84 -10.65 18.75
C TRP A 292 -2.62 -10.03 19.43
N ARG A 293 -1.64 -10.86 19.80
CA ARG A 293 -0.35 -10.42 20.28
C ARG A 293 0.61 -10.22 19.11
N LEU A 294 0.95 -8.98 18.80
CA LEU A 294 1.85 -8.62 17.69
C LEU A 294 3.29 -9.04 18.00
N GLU A 295 3.99 -9.57 16.99
CA GLU A 295 5.41 -9.92 17.11
C GLU A 295 6.34 -8.69 17.14
N ARG A 296 5.84 -7.54 16.69
CA ARG A 296 6.50 -6.25 16.84
C ARG A 296 5.52 -5.21 17.38
N GLU A 297 6.03 -4.36 18.24
CA GLU A 297 5.24 -3.30 18.84
C GLU A 297 4.83 -2.24 17.82
N ILE A 298 3.58 -1.79 17.94
CA ILE A 298 3.07 -0.60 17.29
C ILE A 298 3.91 0.60 17.77
N PRO A 299 4.47 1.41 16.85
CA PRO A 299 5.17 2.64 17.21
C PRO A 299 4.31 3.54 18.10
N ALA A 300 4.88 4.10 19.16
CA ALA A 300 4.17 4.93 20.13
C ALA A 300 3.40 6.10 19.48
N ALA A 301 3.95 6.68 18.41
CA ALA A 301 3.31 7.76 17.65
C ALA A 301 1.96 7.37 17.01
N TRP A 302 1.66 6.08 16.86
CA TRP A 302 0.40 5.59 16.29
C TRP A 302 -0.61 5.16 17.35
N MET A 303 -0.19 5.01 18.62
CA MET A 303 -1.06 4.51 19.67
C MET A 303 -2.27 5.40 19.88
N ALA A 304 -2.11 6.73 19.82
CA ALA A 304 -3.23 7.66 19.99
C ALA A 304 -4.33 7.45 18.93
N SER A 305 -3.96 7.24 17.67
CA SER A 305 -4.93 7.00 16.59
C SER A 305 -5.48 5.57 16.58
N MET A 306 -4.77 4.60 17.19
CA MET A 306 -5.14 3.19 17.15
C MET A 306 -5.86 2.68 18.40
N ALA A 307 -5.70 3.34 19.54
CA ALA A 307 -6.29 2.94 20.81
C ALA A 307 -7.68 3.55 21.08
N LEU A 308 -8.07 4.56 20.30
CA LEU A 308 -9.40 5.16 20.39
C LEU A 308 -10.35 4.41 19.44
N ALA A 309 -11.24 3.59 20.01
CA ALA A 309 -12.46 3.25 19.31
C ALA A 309 -13.39 4.46 19.40
N VAL A 310 -13.49 5.23 18.32
CA VAL A 310 -14.51 6.28 18.16
C VAL A 310 -15.74 5.67 17.49
#